data_AF-A0AAJ2A698-F1
#
_entry.id   AF-A0AAJ2A698-F1
#
_cell.length_a   1.000
_cell.length_b   1.000
_cell.length_c   1.000
_cell.angle_alpha   90.00
_cell.angle_beta   90.00
_cell.angle_gamma   90.00
#
_symmetry.space_group_name_H-M   'P 1'
#
loop_
_entity.id
_entity.type
_entity.pdbx_description
1 polymer ?
#
loop_
_entity_poly.entity_id
_entity_poly.type
_entity_poly.pdbx_seq_one_letter_code
_entity_poly.pdbx_strand_id
1 'polypeptide(L)'
;MNANASSIDSAIKFIYREARLLDERRFDEWHKLFTEDGVYWMPTGPSQTDSASHATLINEDRGMLKLRIDRLKQPPCSSTAA
;
A
#
# COMPACT_ATOMS: atom_id res chain seq x y z
N MET A 1 4.32 -11.89 32.31
CA MET A 1 4.72 -11.33 31.00
C MET A 1 3.66 -10.32 30.59
N ASN A 2 4.05 -9.08 30.31
CA ASN A 2 3.11 -7.99 30.01
C ASN A 2 2.53 -8.17 28.59
N ALA A 3 1.20 -8.25 28.49
CA ALA A 3 0.51 -8.42 27.20
C ALA A 3 0.90 -7.32 26.16
N ASN A 4 1.28 -6.13 26.62
CA ASN A 4 1.72 -5.02 25.77
C ASN A 4 3.03 -5.31 25.00
N ALA A 5 4.01 -6.00 25.58
CA ALA A 5 5.26 -6.29 24.87
C ALA A 5 5.04 -7.29 23.73
N SER A 6 4.22 -8.33 23.97
CA SER A 6 3.86 -9.30 22.93
C SER A 6 3.08 -8.65 21.77
N SER A 7 2.30 -7.60 22.05
CA SER A 7 1.56 -6.87 21.02
C SER A 7 2.47 -5.99 20.16
N ILE A 8 3.46 -5.32 20.77
CA ILE A 8 4.44 -4.50 20.04
C ILE A 8 5.30 -5.39 19.14
N ASP A 9 5.81 -6.51 19.64
CA ASP A 9 6.61 -7.45 18.84
C ASP A 9 5.82 -8.00 17.65
N SER A 10 4.52 -8.23 17.82
CA SER A 10 3.63 -8.69 16.76
C SER A 10 3.40 -7.61 15.69
N ALA A 11 3.19 -6.36 16.11
CA ALA A 11 3.07 -5.22 15.20
C ALA A 11 4.36 -4.98 14.41
N ILE A 12 5.52 -5.04 15.07
CA ILE A 12 6.83 -4.92 14.42
C ILE A 12 7.02 -6.00 13.35
N LYS A 13 6.74 -7.27 13.70
CA LYS A 13 6.81 -8.39 12.74
C LYS A 13 5.86 -8.20 11.55
N PHE A 14 4.67 -7.65 11.79
CA PHE A 14 3.71 -7.36 10.73
C PHE A 14 4.25 -6.31 9.74
N ILE A 15 4.77 -5.19 10.24
CA ILE A 15 5.35 -4.14 9.39
C ILE A 15 6.57 -4.64 8.62
N TYR A 16 7.45 -5.43 9.25
CA TYR A 16 8.57 -6.04 8.53
C TYR A 16 8.13 -7.00 7.43
N ARG A 17 7.06 -7.77 7.67
CA ARG A 17 6.46 -8.64 6.64
C ARG A 17 5.90 -7.81 5.49
N GLU A 18 5.19 -6.72 5.78
CA GLU A 18 4.66 -5.82 4.76
C GLU A 18 5.78 -5.24 3.88
N ALA A 19 6.81 -4.66 4.49
CA ALA A 19 7.97 -4.10 3.78
C ALA A 19 8.63 -5.13 2.87
N ARG A 20 8.84 -6.36 3.37
CA ARG A 20 9.42 -7.44 2.58
C ARG A 20 8.59 -7.81 1.36
N LEU A 21 7.26 -7.83 1.46
CA LEU A 21 6.39 -8.11 0.32
C LEU A 21 6.50 -7.03 -0.76
N LEU A 22 6.64 -5.76 -0.36
CA LEU A 22 6.84 -4.64 -1.28
C LEU A 22 8.20 -4.73 -1.98
N ASP A 23 9.28 -4.98 -1.22
CA ASP A 23 10.65 -5.11 -1.75
C ASP A 23 10.77 -6.27 -2.75
N GLU A 24 10.14 -7.41 -2.45
CA GLU A 24 10.08 -8.59 -3.32
C GLU A 24 9.08 -8.44 -4.48
N ARG A 25 8.42 -7.27 -4.63
CA ARG A 25 7.37 -7.00 -5.63
C ARG A 25 6.19 -7.97 -5.59
N ARG A 26 5.91 -8.57 -4.42
CA ARG A 26 4.79 -9.50 -4.16
C ARG A 26 3.50 -8.74 -3.88
N PHE A 27 3.10 -7.91 -4.83
CA PHE A 27 2.01 -6.95 -4.67
C PHE A 27 0.65 -7.59 -4.40
N ASP A 28 0.37 -8.79 -4.95
CA ASP A 28 -0.91 -9.49 -4.67
C ASP A 28 -1.02 -9.96 -3.22
N GLU A 29 0.09 -10.31 -2.60
CA GLU A 29 0.12 -10.70 -1.19
C GLU A 29 0.10 -9.49 -0.27
N TRP A 30 0.76 -8.40 -0.67
CA TRP A 30 0.67 -7.12 0.01
C TRP A 30 -0.77 -6.57 -0.01
N HIS A 31 -1.48 -6.67 -1.15
CA HIS A 31 -2.88 -6.24 -1.27
C HIS A 31 -3.84 -6.98 -0.33
N LYS A 32 -3.53 -8.24 0.01
CA LYS A 32 -4.30 -9.04 0.97
C LYS A 32 -4.14 -8.59 2.42
N LEU A 33 -3.18 -7.71 2.72
CA LEU A 33 -3.04 -7.12 4.06
C LEU A 33 -4.12 -6.06 4.35
N PHE A 34 -4.73 -5.49 3.30
CA PHE A 34 -5.80 -4.51 3.44
C PHE A 34 -7.13 -5.19 3.74
N THR A 35 -7.90 -4.58 4.65
CA THR A 35 -9.31 -4.89 4.86
C THR A 35 -10.14 -4.42 3.67
N GLU A 36 -11.39 -4.89 3.55
CA GLU A 36 -12.28 -4.53 2.44
C GLU A 36 -12.53 -3.02 2.36
N ASP A 37 -12.56 -2.36 3.51
CA ASP A 37 -12.72 -0.92 3.70
C ASP A 37 -11.38 -0.16 3.81
N GLY A 38 -10.25 -0.83 3.56
CA GLY A 38 -8.93 -0.25 3.66
C GLY A 38 -8.67 0.82 2.59
N VAL A 39 -8.11 1.96 3.01
CA VAL A 39 -7.75 3.07 2.13
C VAL A 39 -6.25 3.28 2.15
N TYR A 40 -5.63 3.28 0.97
CA TYR A 40 -4.22 3.63 0.80
C TYR A 40 -4.13 5.13 0.50
N TRP A 41 -3.74 5.90 1.52
CA TRP A 41 -3.73 7.36 1.47
C TRP A 41 -2.33 7.93 1.68
N MET A 42 -1.95 8.89 0.85
CA MET A 42 -0.72 9.66 0.94
C MET A 42 -1.02 11.15 0.73
N PRO A 43 -0.79 12.01 1.74
CA PRO A 43 -0.99 13.45 1.63
C PRO A 43 0.07 14.11 0.73
N THR A 44 -0.23 15.31 0.23
CA THR A 44 0.73 16.15 -0.52
C THR A 44 1.75 16.84 0.36
N GLY A 45 1.45 17.01 1.65
CA GLY A 45 2.35 17.62 2.61
C GLY A 45 2.03 17.20 4.04
N PRO A 46 2.98 17.40 4.98
CA PRO A 46 2.86 16.92 6.35
C PRO A 46 1.75 17.62 7.17
N SER A 47 1.26 18.78 6.72
CA SER A 47 0.18 19.52 7.37
C SER A 47 -1.21 19.10 6.91
N GLN A 48 -1.34 18.27 5.88
CA GLN A 48 -2.63 17.82 5.38
C GLN A 48 -3.17 16.70 6.28
N THR A 49 -4.25 16.99 6.98
CA THR A 49 -4.90 16.05 7.92
C THR A 49 -6.15 15.40 7.32
N ASP A 50 -6.62 15.87 6.16
CA ASP A 50 -7.82 15.37 5.50
C ASP A 50 -7.57 15.06 4.02
N SER A 51 -8.15 13.96 3.57
CA SER A 51 -8.09 13.45 2.21
C SER A 51 -9.24 13.96 1.33
N ALA A 52 -10.35 14.41 1.92
CA ALA A 52 -11.57 14.78 1.18
C ALA A 52 -11.56 16.24 0.69
N SER A 53 -11.01 17.17 1.48
CA SER A 53 -11.07 18.61 1.21
C SER A 53 -9.90 19.15 0.37
N HIS A 54 -8.86 18.35 0.14
CA HIS A 54 -7.61 18.79 -0.48
C HIS A 54 -7.06 17.73 -1.44
N ALA A 55 -6.35 18.17 -2.47
CA ALA A 55 -5.66 17.26 -3.37
C ALA A 55 -4.62 16.41 -2.60
N THR A 56 -4.58 15.11 -2.90
CA THR A 56 -3.69 14.11 -2.28
C THR A 56 -2.79 13.50 -3.34
N LEU A 57 -1.60 13.00 -2.97
CA LEU A 57 -0.75 12.24 -3.90
C LEU A 57 -1.38 10.89 -4.23
N ILE A 58 -1.97 10.24 -3.22
CA ILE A 58 -2.66 8.96 -3.37
C ILE A 58 -3.88 8.98 -2.43
N ASN A 59 -5.03 8.58 -2.95
CA ASN A 59 -6.22 8.30 -2.16
C ASN A 59 -6.99 7.19 -2.88
N GLU A 60 -6.59 5.95 -2.63
CA GLU A 60 -7.06 4.77 -3.36
C GLU A 60 -7.78 3.83 -2.39
N ASP A 61 -9.02 3.48 -2.70
CA ASP A 61 -9.68 2.32 -2.10
C ASP A 61 -8.99 1.02 -2.53
N ARG A 62 -9.37 -0.09 -1.91
CA ARG A 62 -8.81 -1.41 -2.21
C ARG A 62 -8.91 -1.79 -3.69
N GLY A 63 -9.97 -1.39 -4.39
CA GLY A 63 -10.17 -1.66 -5.81
C GLY A 63 -9.25 -0.84 -6.71
N MET A 64 -9.11 0.47 -6.43
CA MET A 64 -8.19 1.36 -7.13
C MET A 64 -6.73 0.94 -6.93
N LEU A 65 -6.39 0.52 -5.72
CA LEU A 65 -5.08 -0.02 -5.41
C LEU A 65 -4.79 -1.30 -6.20
N LYS A 66 -5.79 -2.17 -6.35
CA LYS A 66 -5.67 -3.38 -7.19
C LYS A 66 -5.40 -3.02 -8.65
N LEU A 67 -6.10 -2.03 -9.20
CA LEU A 67 -5.86 -1.55 -10.56
C LEU A 67 -4.44 -0.99 -10.73
N ARG A 68 -3.89 -0.32 -9.72
CA ARG A 68 -2.49 0.12 -9.72
C ARG A 68 -1.51 -1.05 -9.77
N ILE A 69 -1.75 -2.07 -8.95
CA ILE A 69 -0.93 -3.29 -8.93
C ILE A 69 -0.96 -3.98 -10.31
N ASP A 70 -2.12 -4.06 -10.93
CA ASP A 70 -2.26 -4.67 -12.25
C ASP A 70 -1.48 -3.91 -13.33
N ARG A 71 -1.49 -2.57 -13.28
CA ARG A 71 -0.65 -1.72 -14.15
C ARG A 71 0.84 -1.97 -13.94
N LEU A 72 1.29 -2.16 -12.69
CA LEU A 72 2.71 -2.42 -12.37
C LEU A 72 3.23 -3.78 -12.88
N LYS A 73 2.32 -4.71 -13.19
CA LYS A 73 2.66 -6.03 -13.75
C LYS A 73 2.76 -6.01 -15.28
N GLN A 74 2.18 -4.99 -15.92
CA GLN A 74 2.27 -4.89 -17.37
C GLN A 74 3.72 -4.60 -17.77
N PRO A 75 4.25 -5.28 -18.80
CA PRO A 75 5.54 -4.91 -19.36
C PRO A 75 5.47 -3.45 -19.84
N PRO A 76 6.56 -2.68 -19.77
CA PRO A 76 6.59 -1.35 -20.36
C PRO A 76 6.19 -1.49 -21.82
N CYS A 77 5.27 -0.62 -22.27
CA CYS A 77 4.80 -0.61 -23.64
C CYS A 77 6.00 -0.61 -24.58
N SER A 78 6.21 -1.72 -25.30
CA SER A 78 7.22 -1.78 -26.36
C SER A 78 6.68 -1.01 -27.56
N SER A 79 6.74 0.31 -27.49
CA SER A 79 6.65 1.14 -28.68
C SER A 79 7.98 1.04 -29.44
N THR A 80 8.21 -0.10 -30.07
CA THR A 80 9.11 -0.18 -31.22
C THR A 80 8.22 -0.57 -32.39
N ALA A 81 7.51 0.42 -32.92
CA ALA A 81 6.97 0.33 -34.27
C ALA A 81 8.18 0.42 -35.21
N ALA A 82 8.35 -0.63 -36.01
CA ALA A 82 9.29 -0.68 -37.12
C ALA A 82 8.88 0.29 -38.24
#